data_AF-A0A3P9CL36-F1
#
_entry.id   AF-A0A3P9CL36-F1
#
_cell.length_a   1.000
_cell.length_b   1.000
_cell.length_c   1.000
_cell.angle_alpha   90.00
_cell.angle_beta   90.00
_cell.angle_gamma   90.00
#
_symmetry.space_group_name_H-M   'P 1'
#
loop_
_entity.id
_entity.type
_entity.pdbx_description
1 polymer ?
#
loop_
_entity_poly.entity_id
_entity_poly.type
_entity_poly.pdbx_seq_one_letter_code
_entity_poly.pdbx_strand_id
1 'polypeptide(L)'
;LSISSALAMVYLGAKGDTAAQIAQALSFSSGEGVHADCQKLNADINSPSASYILKLANRLYGENTAHFLPVTTQKYYQADLKTVDFIGAPEACRAEINSWVEQQTESETVHLPQPEQQGIILASSV
;
A
#
# COMPACT_ATOMS: atom_id res chain seq x y z
N LEU A 1 -3.84 -11.39 3.05
CA LEU A 1 -2.69 -10.75 2.36
C LEU A 1 -2.82 -9.24 2.29
N SER A 2 -3.86 -8.69 1.64
CA SER A 2 -4.03 -7.22 1.45
C SER A 2 -3.82 -6.40 2.75
N ILE A 3 -4.48 -6.76 3.85
CA ILE A 3 -4.35 -6.06 5.15
C ILE A 3 -2.93 -6.15 5.73
N SER A 4 -2.31 -7.34 5.67
CA SER A 4 -0.95 -7.56 6.17
C SER A 4 0.09 -6.83 5.33
N SER A 5 -0.07 -6.77 4.01
CA SER A 5 0.80 -6.02 3.10
C SER A 5 0.67 -4.51 3.32
N ALA A 6 -0.55 -4.01 3.51
CA ALA A 6 -0.78 -2.61 3.88
C ALA A 6 -0.08 -2.26 5.20
N LEU A 7 -0.31 -3.04 6.26
CA LEU A 7 0.30 -2.78 7.55
C LEU A 7 1.83 -2.96 7.54
N ALA A 8 2.37 -3.85 6.70
CA ALA A 8 3.82 -3.99 6.50
C ALA A 8 4.44 -2.78 5.77
N MET A 9 3.71 -2.14 4.86
CA MET A 9 4.12 -0.86 4.28
C MET A 9 4.10 0.28 5.31
N VAL A 10 3.12 0.31 6.22
CA VAL A 10 3.11 1.26 7.35
C VAL A 10 4.30 1.01 8.27
N TYR A 11 4.59 -0.26 8.58
CA TYR A 11 5.73 -0.65 9.41
C TYR A 11 7.06 -0.14 8.85
N LEU A 12 7.25 -0.17 7.53
CA LEU A 12 8.46 0.35 6.88
C LEU A 12 8.69 1.85 7.13
N GLY A 13 7.61 2.63 7.27
CA GLY A 13 7.67 4.07 7.56
C GLY A 13 7.64 4.42 9.05
N ALA A 14 7.25 3.48 9.91
CA ALA A 14 7.10 3.69 11.35
C ALA A 14 8.45 3.61 12.08
N LYS A 15 8.56 4.33 13.20
CA LYS A 15 9.70 4.26 14.13
C LYS A 15 9.24 4.24 15.58
N GLY A 16 10.13 3.82 16.48
CA GLY A 16 9.86 3.81 17.93
C GLY A 16 8.69 2.91 18.29
N ASP A 17 7.84 3.38 19.21
CA ASP A 17 6.73 2.61 19.77
C ASP A 17 5.68 2.22 18.72
N THR A 18 5.46 3.07 17.71
CA THR A 18 4.55 2.77 16.60
C THR A 18 5.03 1.56 15.81
N ALA A 19 6.33 1.47 15.53
CA ALA A 19 6.91 0.32 14.83
C ALA A 19 6.80 -0.95 15.69
N ALA A 20 7.08 -0.85 16.99
CA ALA A 20 7.00 -1.98 17.92
C ALA A 20 5.57 -2.55 18.04
N GLN A 21 4.56 -1.67 18.11
CA GLN A 21 3.15 -2.08 18.18
C GLN A 21 2.70 -2.76 16.88
N ILE A 22 3.08 -2.25 15.71
CA ILE A 22 2.74 -2.88 14.43
C ILE A 22 3.42 -4.24 14.29
N ALA A 23 4.70 -4.35 14.63
CA ALA A 23 5.43 -5.63 14.60
C ALA A 23 4.79 -6.67 15.52
N GLN A 24 4.38 -6.27 16.73
CA GLN A 24 3.69 -7.15 17.67
C GLN A 24 2.33 -7.60 17.15
N ALA A 25 1.51 -6.69 16.64
CA ALA A 25 0.17 -6.99 16.11
C ALA A 25 0.22 -7.94 14.90
N LEU A 26 1.24 -7.81 14.06
CA LEU A 26 1.44 -8.66 12.88
C LEU A 26 2.26 -9.92 13.16
N SER A 27 2.69 -10.13 14.41
CA SER A 27 3.59 -11.22 14.80
C SER A 27 4.86 -11.29 13.93
N PHE A 28 5.36 -10.14 13.51
CA PHE A 28 6.61 -10.05 12.76
C PHE A 28 7.76 -10.35 13.71
N SER A 29 8.58 -11.35 13.36
CA SER A 29 9.89 -11.53 13.99
C SER A 29 10.69 -10.26 13.79
N SER A 30 11.21 -9.70 14.89
CA SER A 30 11.96 -8.45 14.89
C SER A 30 13.13 -8.50 13.89
N GLY A 31 12.98 -7.81 12.76
CA GLY A 31 14.03 -7.72 11.73
C GLY A 31 13.54 -7.20 10.38
N GLU A 32 14.48 -6.89 9.49
CA GLU A 32 14.23 -6.43 8.10
C GLU A 32 13.73 -7.55 7.16
N GLY A 33 13.78 -8.81 7.61
CA GLY A 33 13.44 -9.99 6.79
C GLY A 33 11.99 -9.99 6.30
N VAL A 34 11.07 -9.40 7.07
CA VAL A 34 9.64 -9.39 6.71
C VAL A 34 9.38 -8.67 5.39
N HIS A 35 10.13 -7.62 5.07
CA HIS A 35 9.97 -6.89 3.81
C HIS A 35 10.48 -7.71 2.62
N ALA A 36 11.56 -8.48 2.81
CA ALA A 36 12.06 -9.40 1.80
C ALA A 36 11.09 -10.58 1.58
N ASP A 37 10.46 -11.07 2.64
CA ASP A 37 9.42 -12.11 2.56
C ASP A 37 8.18 -11.59 1.82
N CYS A 38 7.75 -10.36 2.11
CA CYS A 38 6.68 -9.69 1.34
C CYS A 38 7.06 -9.52 -0.13
N GLN A 39 8.31 -9.14 -0.43
CA GLN A 39 8.79 -9.01 -1.80
C GLN A 39 8.71 -10.33 -2.56
N LYS A 40 9.16 -11.43 -1.94
CA LYS A 40 9.09 -12.76 -2.52
C LYS A 40 7.66 -13.20 -2.76
N LEU A 41 6.78 -13.01 -1.77
CA LEU A 41 5.37 -13.36 -1.87
C LEU A 41 4.66 -12.57 -2.99
N ASN A 42 4.96 -11.28 -3.12
CA ASN A 42 4.42 -10.47 -4.21
C ASN A 42 4.90 -10.96 -5.59
N ALA A 43 6.17 -11.35 -5.72
CA ALA A 43 6.72 -11.89 -6.96
C ALA A 43 6.12 -13.25 -7.33
N ASP A 44 5.91 -14.12 -6.34
CA ASP A 44 5.29 -15.44 -6.53
C ASP A 44 3.82 -15.29 -6.98
N ILE A 45 3.07 -14.36 -6.36
CA ILE A 45 1.67 -14.08 -6.73
C ILE A 45 1.57 -13.50 -8.13
N ASN A 46 2.39 -12.50 -8.47
CA ASN A 46 2.37 -11.84 -9.78
C ASN A 46 3.14 -12.63 -10.87
N SER A 47 3.50 -13.89 -10.60
CA SER A 47 4.28 -14.70 -11.53
C SER A 47 3.52 -14.93 -12.85
N PRO A 48 4.08 -14.56 -14.01
CA PRO A 48 3.42 -14.75 -15.31
C PRO A 48 3.31 -16.23 -15.72
N SER A 49 4.02 -17.12 -15.01
CA SER A 49 3.95 -18.57 -15.20
C SER A 49 2.91 -19.28 -14.31
N ALA A 50 2.16 -18.53 -13.50
CA ALA A 50 1.12 -19.09 -12.66
C ALA A 50 -0.08 -19.59 -13.50
N SER A 51 -0.66 -20.72 -13.10
CA SER A 51 -1.86 -21.30 -13.74
C SER A 51 -3.17 -20.66 -13.26
N TYR A 52 -3.08 -19.58 -12.48
CA TYR A 52 -4.21 -18.84 -11.92
C TYR A 52 -4.17 -17.38 -12.39
N ILE A 53 -5.32 -16.71 -12.38
CA ILE A 53 -5.42 -15.27 -12.58
C ILE A 53 -5.55 -14.64 -11.19
N LEU A 54 -4.44 -14.15 -10.67
CA LEU A 54 -4.36 -13.44 -9.40
C LEU A 54 -3.38 -12.30 -9.58
N LYS A 55 -3.75 -11.09 -9.15
CA LYS A 55 -2.93 -9.90 -9.34
C LYS A 55 -2.86 -9.11 -8.05
N LEU A 56 -1.66 -8.94 -7.54
CA LEU A 56 -1.38 -8.16 -6.36
C LEU A 56 -0.78 -6.81 -6.76
N ALA A 57 -1.50 -5.73 -6.50
CA ALA A 57 -1.04 -4.37 -6.77
C ALA A 57 -1.14 -3.51 -5.52
N ASN A 58 -0.05 -2.79 -5.22
CA ASN A 58 0.05 -1.89 -4.09
C ASN A 58 0.37 -0.47 -4.59
N ARG A 59 -0.21 0.56 -3.98
CA ARG A 59 0.15 1.96 -4.23
C ARG A 59 -0.01 2.79 -2.98
N LEU A 60 0.89 3.76 -2.82
CA LEU A 60 0.83 4.80 -1.80
C LEU A 60 0.27 6.08 -2.41
N TYR A 61 -0.70 6.68 -1.74
CA TYR A 61 -1.16 8.03 -2.04
C TYR A 61 -0.81 8.94 -0.89
N GLY A 62 -0.05 10.00 -1.19
CA GLY A 62 0.39 10.99 -0.21
C GLY A 62 -0.09 12.39 -0.57
N GLU A 63 -0.32 13.22 0.43
CA GLU A 63 -0.68 14.63 0.25
C GLU A 63 0.46 15.41 -0.45
N ASN A 64 0.15 16.21 -1.47
CA ASN A 64 1.14 16.91 -2.30
C ASN A 64 1.92 17.98 -1.54
N THR A 65 1.35 18.52 -0.46
CA THR A 65 2.01 19.51 0.40
C THR A 65 2.96 18.87 1.42
N ALA A 66 2.97 17.55 1.55
CA ALA A 66 3.83 16.82 2.48
C ALA A 66 5.20 16.47 1.87
N HIS A 67 6.23 16.51 2.71
CA HIS A 67 7.58 16.09 2.32
C HIS A 67 7.81 14.61 2.68
N PHE A 68 7.88 13.76 1.66
CA PHE A 68 8.18 12.34 1.83
C PHE A 68 9.68 12.07 1.69
N LEU A 69 10.22 11.28 2.62
CA LEU A 69 11.56 10.73 2.46
C LEU A 69 11.57 9.68 1.33
N PRO A 70 12.71 9.45 0.67
CA PRO A 70 12.85 8.32 -0.25
C PRO A 70 12.50 7.02 0.47
N VAL A 71 11.38 6.41 0.10
CA VAL A 71 10.89 5.16 0.70
C VAL A 71 11.31 3.97 -0.16
N THR A 72 11.66 2.86 0.46
CA THR A 72 11.99 1.61 -0.23
C THR A 72 10.75 0.76 -0.54
N THR A 73 9.55 1.35 -0.50
CA THR A 73 8.30 0.63 -0.78
C THR A 73 8.26 0.09 -2.20
N GLN A 74 8.86 0.79 -3.17
CA GLN A 74 8.97 0.27 -4.52
C GLN A 74 9.81 -1.01 -4.60
N LYS A 75 10.89 -1.09 -3.81
CA LYS A 75 11.77 -2.26 -3.77
C LYS A 75 11.04 -3.50 -3.25
N TYR A 76 10.30 -3.37 -2.16
CA TYR A 76 9.71 -4.52 -1.46
C TYR A 76 8.27 -4.81 -1.86
N TYR A 77 7.50 -3.80 -2.24
CA TYR A 77 6.05 -3.93 -2.46
C TYR A 77 5.61 -3.62 -3.89
N GLN A 78 6.54 -3.21 -4.77
CA GLN A 78 6.23 -2.67 -6.11
C GLN A 78 5.19 -1.53 -6.02
N ALA A 79 5.27 -0.77 -4.93
CA ALA A 79 4.35 0.30 -4.60
C ALA A 79 5.00 1.66 -4.82
N ASP A 80 4.56 2.33 -5.88
CA ASP A 80 4.90 3.72 -6.14
C ASP A 80 4.17 4.66 -5.18
N LEU A 81 4.83 5.76 -4.84
CA LEU A 81 4.23 6.90 -4.16
C LEU A 81 3.70 7.89 -5.19
N LYS A 82 2.37 8.08 -5.21
CA LYS A 82 1.72 9.14 -5.97
C LYS A 82 1.28 10.25 -5.04
N THR A 83 1.69 11.47 -5.33
CA THR A 83 1.24 12.67 -4.61
C THR A 83 -0.08 13.16 -5.19
N VAL A 84 -1.06 13.44 -4.33
CA VAL A 84 -2.41 13.91 -4.68
C VAL A 84 -2.83 15.04 -3.74
N ASP A 85 -3.86 15.81 -4.11
CA ASP A 85 -4.34 16.96 -3.34
C ASP A 85 -5.52 16.58 -2.42
N PHE A 86 -5.24 15.88 -1.32
CA PHE A 86 -6.26 15.49 -0.35
C PHE A 86 -6.88 16.71 0.36
N ILE A 87 -6.11 17.79 0.53
CA ILE A 87 -6.58 19.00 1.21
C ILE A 87 -7.48 19.85 0.30
N GLY A 88 -7.01 20.16 -0.91
CA GLY A 88 -7.69 21.05 -1.85
C GLY A 88 -8.70 20.37 -2.76
N ALA A 89 -8.54 19.06 -3.02
CA ALA A 89 -9.39 18.30 -3.94
C ALA A 89 -9.70 16.86 -3.45
N PRO A 90 -10.27 16.67 -2.24
CA PRO A 90 -10.48 15.35 -1.65
C PRO A 90 -11.36 14.41 -2.50
N GLU A 91 -12.41 14.93 -3.15
CA GLU A 91 -13.30 14.11 -3.98
C GLU A 91 -12.66 13.69 -5.30
N ALA A 92 -11.84 14.54 -5.91
CA ALA A 92 -11.06 14.17 -7.09
C ALA A 92 -10.02 13.10 -6.74
N CYS A 93 -9.37 13.22 -5.58
CA CYS A 93 -8.43 12.21 -5.08
C CYS A 93 -9.13 10.87 -4.85
N ARG A 94 -10.31 10.88 -4.22
CA ARG A 94 -11.11 9.66 -4.02
C ARG A 94 -11.44 8.99 -5.35
N ALA A 95 -11.94 9.74 -6.32
CA ALA A 95 -12.29 9.20 -7.64
C ALA A 95 -11.06 8.59 -8.33
N GLU A 96 -9.90 9.22 -8.21
CA GLU A 96 -8.66 8.70 -8.77
C GLU A 96 -8.20 7.39 -8.10
N ILE A 97 -8.24 7.33 -6.77
CA ILE A 97 -7.86 6.12 -6.03
C ILE A 97 -8.83 4.98 -6.38
N ASN A 98 -10.14 5.24 -6.38
CA ASN A 98 -11.14 4.24 -6.74
C ASN A 98 -10.91 3.72 -8.16
N SER A 99 -10.73 4.62 -9.14
CA SER A 99 -10.47 4.23 -10.53
C SER A 99 -9.19 3.40 -10.67
N TRP A 100 -8.14 3.73 -9.91
CA TRP A 100 -6.93 2.92 -9.92
C TRP A 100 -7.17 1.52 -9.35
N VAL A 101 -7.91 1.39 -8.25
CA VAL A 101 -8.24 0.06 -7.68
C VAL A 101 -9.10 -0.73 -8.66
N GLU A 102 -10.13 -0.13 -9.26
CA GLU A 102 -10.98 -0.75 -10.28
C GLU A 102 -10.14 -1.31 -11.45
N GLN A 103 -9.20 -0.51 -11.96
CA GLN A 103 -8.26 -0.94 -13.01
C GLN A 103 -7.34 -2.11 -12.58
N GLN A 104 -7.03 -2.24 -11.29
CA GLN A 104 -6.22 -3.37 -10.81
C GLN A 104 -7.04 -4.63 -10.57
N THR A 105 -8.28 -4.48 -10.12
CA THR A 105 -9.21 -5.59 -9.81
C THR A 105 -9.99 -6.13 -11.01
N GLU A 106 -9.92 -5.48 -12.19
CA GLU A 106 -10.78 -5.77 -13.35
C GLU A 106 -12.28 -5.80 -12.98
N SER A 107 -12.67 -5.06 -11.95
CA SER A 107 -13.99 -5.09 -11.33
C SER A 107 -14.59 -3.68 -11.28
N GLU A 108 -15.89 -3.57 -11.52
CA GLU A 108 -16.60 -2.30 -11.73
C GLU A 108 -17.04 -1.59 -10.42
N THR A 109 -16.60 -2.01 -9.23
CA THR A 109 -17.10 -1.42 -7.98
C THR A 109 -16.10 -1.48 -6.82
N VAL A 110 -15.35 -0.38 -6.62
CA VAL A 110 -14.63 -0.14 -5.37
C VAL A 110 -14.99 1.25 -4.83
N HIS A 111 -15.65 1.29 -3.67
CA HIS A 111 -15.97 2.52 -2.95
C HIS A 111 -15.14 2.62 -1.67
N LEU A 112 -14.01 3.34 -1.74
CA LEU A 112 -13.23 3.66 -0.54
C LEU A 112 -13.92 4.77 0.30
N PRO A 113 -13.84 4.70 1.65
CA PRO A 113 -14.38 5.72 2.55
C PRO A 113 -13.69 7.08 2.38
N GLN A 114 -14.28 8.15 2.92
CA GLN A 114 -13.72 9.51 2.82
C GLN A 114 -12.28 9.57 3.36
N PRO A 115 -11.31 10.10 2.57
CA PRO A 115 -9.97 10.38 3.09
C PRO A 115 -10.10 11.31 4.29
N GLU A 116 -9.58 10.91 5.45
CA GLU A 116 -9.33 11.85 6.53
C GLU A 116 -8.24 12.82 6.08
N GLN A 117 -8.47 14.12 6.27
CA GLN A 117 -7.86 15.22 5.50
C GLN A 117 -6.31 15.38 5.57
N GLN A 118 -5.54 14.47 6.16
CA GLN A 118 -4.07 14.53 6.22
C GLN A 118 -3.40 13.14 6.33
N GLY A 119 -3.80 12.16 5.51
CA GLY A 119 -3.31 10.77 5.62
C GLY A 119 -2.55 10.23 4.40
N ILE A 120 -1.78 9.16 4.62
CA ILE A 120 -1.31 8.26 3.54
C ILE A 120 -2.40 7.20 3.33
N ILE A 121 -2.89 7.04 2.10
CA ILE A 121 -3.79 5.93 1.75
C ILE A 121 -2.97 4.82 1.10
N LEU A 122 -3.09 3.62 1.67
CA LEU A 122 -2.54 2.38 1.12
C LEU A 122 -3.65 1.64 0.38
N ALA A 123 -3.54 1.58 -0.94
CA ALA A 123 -4.44 0.78 -1.75
C ALA A 123 -3.74 -0.54 -2.09
N SER A 124 -4.32 -1.66 -1.63
CA SER A 124 -3.80 -3.01 -1.86
C SER A 124 -4.93 -3.89 -2.41
N SER A 125 -4.84 -4.30 -3.66
CA SER A 125 -5.79 -5.20 -4.32
C SER A 125 -5.17 -6.58 -4.50
N VAL A 126 -5.96 -7.63 -4.23
CA VAL A 126 -5.65 -9.06 -4.43
C VAL A 126 -6.71 -9.64 -5.34
#